data_AF-A0A521LQS5-F1
#
_entry.id   AF-A0A521LQS5-F1
#
_cell.length_a   1.000
_cell.length_b   1.000
_cell.length_c   1.000
_cell.angle_alpha   90.00
_cell.angle_beta   90.00
_cell.angle_gamma   90.00
#
_symmetry.space_group_name_H-M   'P 1'
#
loop_
_entity.id
_entity.type
_entity.pdbx_description
1 polymer ?
#
loop_
_entity_poly.entity_id
_entity_poly.type
_entity_poly.pdbx_seq_one_letter_code
_entity_poly.pdbx_strand_id
1 'polypeptide(L)'
;MSAPCSHAEAAVQDPFACPYCEASLNRGVLSCRCCGRDLTPVLPLLSRLDALEARLAAFEKSAEEDRAALAALADRPAPAEIAAASGNQAEAAEALPAAPHVLPAARRRFWVLPFGLVLLLLAYCAVVLWLDLPLWVLRLASIAIPFVTGAIYFGIRPRLIAFDLGVAIAFAIFSVATMNALLGWHDNIPLLPQGPAAWRETAFYALSIAASMFSGMLLRVTQAALAARGLVSLPELRKGLLAVHGKVPMETLKTIETTILMVSTVISAIAGLVAGILGVK
;
A
#
# COMPACT_ATOMS: atom_id res chain seq x y z
N MET A 1 76.13 11.04 21.36
CA MET A 1 75.05 11.78 20.68
C MET A 1 73.79 10.92 20.68
N SER A 2 72.81 11.30 21.52
CA SER A 2 71.36 11.29 21.24
C SER A 2 70.71 10.15 20.42
N ALA A 3 70.15 9.16 21.15
CA ALA A 3 68.71 8.84 21.31
C ALA A 3 67.84 8.51 20.05
N PRO A 4 66.63 7.92 20.21
CA PRO A 4 66.40 6.47 20.27
C PRO A 4 65.28 5.98 19.32
N CYS A 5 65.10 4.66 19.21
CA CYS A 5 63.92 4.04 18.63
C CYS A 5 62.66 4.51 19.37
N SER A 6 61.81 5.29 18.70
CA SER A 6 60.48 5.64 19.21
C SER A 6 59.50 4.51 18.89
N HIS A 7 59.17 3.73 19.91
CA HIS A 7 57.94 2.96 19.98
C HIS A 7 56.76 3.91 19.78
N ALA A 8 56.03 3.76 18.67
CA ALA A 8 54.71 4.34 18.51
C ALA A 8 53.70 3.37 19.12
N GLU A 9 53.51 3.48 20.44
CA GLU A 9 52.48 2.76 21.16
C GLU A 9 51.25 3.66 21.36
N ALA A 10 50.08 3.03 21.26
CA ALA A 10 48.76 3.49 21.69
C ALA A 10 48.03 4.53 20.82
N ALA A 11 47.35 4.03 19.78
CA ALA A 11 45.93 4.33 19.65
C ALA A 11 45.19 2.99 19.72
N VAL A 12 44.62 2.68 20.88
CA VAL A 12 43.63 1.61 21.03
C VAL A 12 42.41 2.06 20.23
N GLN A 13 42.37 1.62 18.98
CA GLN A 13 41.28 1.85 18.05
C GLN A 13 40.51 0.54 17.94
N ASP A 14 39.18 0.61 18.06
CA ASP A 14 38.31 -0.57 18.07
C ASP A 14 38.66 -1.54 16.93
N PRO A 15 38.91 -2.82 17.24
CA PRO A 15 39.27 -3.81 16.24
C PRO A 15 38.11 -3.98 15.25
N PHE A 16 38.41 -3.95 13.96
CA PHE A 16 37.44 -4.27 12.92
C PHE A 16 37.76 -5.62 12.28
N ALA A 17 36.74 -6.32 11.81
CA ALA A 17 36.91 -7.61 11.17
C ALA A 17 37.27 -7.44 9.69
N CYS A 18 38.27 -8.18 9.21
CA CYS A 18 38.59 -8.24 7.79
C CYS A 18 37.41 -8.82 6.99
N PRO A 19 36.90 -8.13 5.95
CA PRO A 19 35.74 -8.59 5.18
C PRO A 19 36.01 -9.85 4.33
N TYR A 20 37.27 -10.27 4.22
CA TYR A 20 37.67 -11.41 3.39
C TYR A 20 37.99 -12.67 4.19
N CYS A 21 38.55 -12.52 5.40
CA CYS A 21 39.02 -13.66 6.19
C CYS A 21 38.69 -13.54 7.68
N GLU A 22 37.85 -12.58 8.06
CA GLU A 22 37.29 -12.38 9.41
C GLU A 22 38.32 -12.20 10.54
N ALA A 23 39.60 -12.04 10.20
CA ALA A 23 40.65 -11.72 11.16
C ALA A 23 40.41 -10.34 11.77
N SER A 24 40.62 -10.20 13.09
CA SER A 24 40.57 -8.92 13.78
C SER A 24 41.79 -8.07 13.41
N LEU A 25 41.54 -6.86 12.95
CA LEU A 25 42.54 -5.90 12.50
C LEU A 25 42.38 -4.58 13.26
N ASN A 26 43.50 -3.90 13.50
CA ASN A 26 43.47 -2.53 14.01
C ASN A 26 43.04 -1.56 12.91
N ARG A 27 42.25 -0.53 13.25
CA ARG A 27 41.87 0.53 12.31
C ARG A 27 43.11 1.19 11.69
N GLY A 28 43.03 1.51 10.39
CA GLY A 28 44.12 2.12 9.62
C GLY A 28 45.08 1.15 8.91
N VAL A 29 44.88 -0.17 9.04
CA VAL A 29 45.67 -1.17 8.31
C VAL A 29 45.26 -1.22 6.83
N LEU A 30 46.22 -0.95 5.94
CA LEU A 30 45.98 -0.94 4.48
C LEU A 30 45.92 -2.34 3.88
N SER A 31 46.55 -3.35 4.48
CA SER A 31 46.54 -4.73 3.97
C SER A 31 46.40 -5.75 5.10
N CYS A 32 45.54 -6.75 4.93
CA CYS A 32 45.35 -7.78 5.94
C CYS A 32 46.59 -8.69 6.04
N ARG A 33 47.14 -8.89 7.25
CA ARG A 33 48.29 -9.79 7.50
C ARG A 33 47.94 -11.27 7.32
N CYS A 34 46.67 -11.66 7.49
CA CYS A 34 46.23 -13.05 7.40
C CYS A 34 45.96 -13.50 5.96
N CYS A 35 45.28 -12.68 5.15
CA CYS A 35 44.94 -13.04 3.76
C CYS A 35 45.74 -12.28 2.69
N GLY A 36 46.59 -11.32 3.09
CA GLY A 36 47.43 -10.54 2.18
C GLY A 36 46.66 -9.57 1.27
N ARG A 37 45.33 -9.43 1.46
CA ARG A 37 44.48 -8.59 0.59
C ARG A 37 44.60 -7.12 0.97
N ASP A 38 44.68 -6.26 -0.04
CA ASP A 38 44.61 -4.81 0.10
C ASP A 38 43.18 -4.37 0.47
N LEU A 39 43.06 -3.63 1.57
CA LEU A 39 41.83 -3.12 2.15
C LEU A 39 41.59 -1.65 1.80
N THR A 40 42.54 -0.98 1.16
CA THR A 40 42.45 0.42 0.72
C THR A 40 41.15 0.75 -0.02
N PRO A 41 40.62 -0.12 -0.91
CA PRO A 41 39.36 0.17 -1.59
C PRO A 41 38.11 0.11 -0.70
N VAL A 42 38.16 -0.68 0.39
CA VAL A 42 36.99 -1.02 1.22
C VAL A 42 36.93 -0.21 2.50
N LEU A 43 38.08 0.24 3.02
CA LEU A 43 38.20 1.14 4.18
C LEU A 43 37.30 2.39 4.11
N PRO A 44 37.21 3.15 2.99
CA PRO A 44 36.33 4.33 2.93
C PRO A 44 34.84 3.98 2.94
N LEU A 45 34.46 2.76 2.59
CA LEU A 45 33.06 2.31 2.65
C LEU A 45 32.70 1.88 4.07
N LEU A 46 33.61 1.18 4.76
CA LEU A 46 33.43 0.81 6.16
C LEU A 46 33.31 2.05 7.05
N SER A 47 34.14 3.07 6.84
CA SER A 47 34.04 4.31 7.61
C SER A 47 32.73 5.08 7.37
N ARG A 48 32.16 4.99 6.17
CA ARG A 48 30.84 5.56 5.88
C ARG A 48 29.71 4.78 6.55
N LEU A 49 29.82 3.46 6.64
CA LEU A 49 28.85 2.63 7.36
C LEU A 49 28.86 2.96 8.86
N ASP A 50 30.04 3.01 9.48
CA ASP A 50 30.18 3.41 10.88
C ASP A 50 29.56 4.80 11.14
N ALA A 51 29.81 5.75 10.24
CA ALA A 51 29.25 7.10 10.35
C ALA A 51 27.72 7.12 10.20
N LEU A 52 27.14 6.22 9.40
CA LEU A 52 25.69 6.09 9.27
C LEU A 52 25.06 5.42 10.49
N GLU A 53 25.69 4.37 11.01
CA GLU A 53 25.25 3.69 12.23
C GLU A 53 25.25 4.65 13.44
N ALA A 54 26.30 5.49 13.56
CA ALA A 54 26.35 6.52 14.59
C ALA A 54 25.21 7.55 14.47
N ARG A 55 24.82 7.93 13.25
CA ARG A 55 23.68 8.84 13.02
C ARG A 55 22.36 8.19 13.39
N LEU A 56 22.17 6.91 13.07
CA LEU A 56 20.96 6.16 13.44
C LEU A 56 20.82 6.06 14.95
N ALA A 57 21.90 5.72 15.66
CA ALA A 57 21.89 5.67 17.12
C ALA A 57 21.52 7.03 17.76
N ALA A 58 21.99 8.14 17.18
CA ALA A 58 21.61 9.48 17.65
C ALA A 58 20.12 9.79 17.41
N PHE A 59 19.57 9.41 16.25
CA PHE A 59 18.16 9.60 15.97
C PHE A 59 17.25 8.74 16.86
N GLU A 60 17.62 7.49 17.09
CA GLU A 60 16.87 6.59 17.98
C GLU A 60 16.80 7.16 19.41
N LYS A 61 17.93 7.70 19.91
CA LYS A 61 17.97 8.38 21.21
C LYS A 61 17.05 9.60 21.26
N SER A 62 17.09 10.46 20.23
CA SER A 62 16.19 11.63 20.17
C SER A 62 14.71 11.24 20.14
N ALA A 63 14.36 10.16 19.43
CA ALA A 63 12.99 9.66 19.37
C ALA A 63 12.53 9.05 20.71
N GLU A 64 13.43 8.45 21.47
CA GLU A 64 13.15 7.95 22.82
C GLU A 64 12.96 9.10 23.80
N GLU A 65 13.78 10.15 23.71
CA GLU A 65 13.64 11.40 24.49
C GLU A 65 12.30 12.11 24.19
N ASP A 66 11.91 12.22 22.92
CA ASP A 66 10.62 12.80 22.50
C ASP A 66 9.44 11.98 23.02
N ARG A 67 9.52 10.64 22.96
CA ARG A 67 8.50 9.75 23.51
C ARG A 67 8.38 9.88 25.02
N ALA A 68 9.50 10.00 25.73
CA ALA A 68 9.53 10.21 27.17
C ALA A 68 8.94 11.58 27.54
N ALA A 69 9.24 12.64 26.78
CA ALA A 69 8.67 13.97 26.98
C ALA A 69 7.15 13.99 26.77
N LEU A 70 6.65 13.30 25.74
CA LEU A 70 5.21 13.16 25.49
C LEU A 70 4.50 12.36 26.59
N ALA A 71 5.13 11.32 27.13
CA ALA A 71 4.59 10.56 28.25
C ALA A 71 4.51 11.42 29.53
N ALA A 72 5.52 12.25 29.79
CA ALA A 72 5.53 13.17 30.93
C ALA A 72 4.46 14.28 30.85
N LEU A 73 4.10 14.70 29.63
CA LEU A 73 3.00 15.65 29.40
C LEU A 73 1.62 15.02 29.60
N ALA A 74 1.46 13.73 29.32
CA ALA A 74 0.21 13.00 29.50
C ALA A 74 -0.14 12.75 30.98
N ASP A 75 0.88 12.69 31.86
CA ASP A 75 0.72 12.43 33.30
C ASP A 75 0.43 13.71 34.12
N ARG A 76 0.32 14.87 33.46
CA ARG A 76 -0.02 16.13 34.13
C ARG A 76 -1.53 16.19 34.39
N PRO A 77 -2.00 16.23 35.65
CA PRO A 77 -3.43 16.36 35.92
C PRO A 77 -3.93 17.70 35.35
N ALA A 78 -4.98 17.62 34.53
CA ALA A 78 -5.57 18.79 33.89
C ALA A 78 -6.11 19.78 34.96
N PRO A 79 -5.83 21.08 34.86
CA PRO A 79 -6.49 22.08 35.69
C PRO A 79 -7.99 22.14 35.35
N ALA A 80 -8.81 22.14 36.39
CA ALA A 80 -10.26 21.94 36.39
C ALA A 80 -11.11 23.04 35.73
N GLU A 81 -10.56 23.92 34.90
CA GLU A 81 -11.26 25.10 34.38
C GLU A 81 -11.97 24.88 33.03
N ILE A 82 -11.68 23.80 32.30
CA ILE A 82 -12.34 23.51 31.01
C ILE A 82 -13.67 22.74 31.20
N ALA A 83 -13.95 22.22 32.40
CA ALA A 83 -15.15 21.44 32.71
C ALA A 83 -16.44 22.29 32.83
N ALA A 84 -16.34 23.61 32.98
CA ALA A 84 -17.52 24.48 33.14
C ALA A 84 -18.25 24.78 31.82
N ALA A 85 -17.61 24.57 30.66
CA ALA A 85 -18.23 24.82 29.35
C ALA A 85 -19.02 23.61 28.80
N SER A 86 -18.88 22.41 29.39
CA SER A 86 -19.59 21.19 28.98
C SER A 86 -20.92 20.94 29.71
N GLY A 87 -21.31 21.83 30.63
CA GLY A 87 -22.50 21.66 31.49
C GLY A 87 -23.85 21.64 30.77
N ASN A 88 -23.93 22.12 29.53
CA ASN A 88 -25.21 22.25 28.81
C ASN A 88 -25.56 21.03 27.91
N GLN A 89 -24.80 19.93 27.96
CA GLN A 89 -25.09 18.72 27.18
C GLN A 89 -25.62 17.55 28.03
N ALA A 90 -25.88 17.78 29.32
CA ALA A 90 -26.17 16.74 30.31
C ALA A 90 -27.64 16.29 30.41
N GLU A 91 -28.54 16.72 29.52
CA GLU A 91 -29.99 16.39 29.60
C GLU A 91 -30.51 15.42 28.53
N ALA A 92 -29.64 14.70 27.81
CA ALA A 92 -30.05 13.63 26.89
C ALA A 92 -29.44 12.26 27.23
N ALA A 93 -29.13 12.03 28.51
CA ALA A 93 -28.73 10.74 29.04
C ALA A 93 -29.93 9.98 29.59
N GLU A 94 -30.68 9.29 28.72
CA GLU A 94 -31.55 8.19 29.15
C GLU A 94 -31.32 6.99 28.21
N ALA A 95 -30.99 5.85 28.83
CA ALA A 95 -30.81 4.50 28.28
C ALA A 95 -29.50 4.18 27.53
N LEU A 96 -28.46 3.81 28.31
CA LEU A 96 -27.44 2.85 27.86
C LEU A 96 -28.00 1.42 27.95
N PRO A 97 -28.16 0.70 26.83
CA PRO A 97 -27.82 -0.71 26.75
C PRO A 97 -26.36 -0.83 26.31
N ALA A 98 -25.64 -1.77 26.92
CA ALA A 98 -24.22 -2.04 26.72
C ALA A 98 -23.76 -1.86 25.26
N ALA A 99 -22.93 -0.84 25.01
CA ALA A 99 -22.35 -0.62 23.71
C ALA A 99 -21.44 -1.81 23.36
N PRO A 100 -21.65 -2.51 22.22
CA PRO A 100 -20.63 -3.37 21.68
C PRO A 100 -19.41 -2.50 21.41
N HIS A 101 -18.22 -3.00 21.74
CA HIS A 101 -16.93 -2.39 21.43
C HIS A 101 -16.81 -2.22 19.92
N VAL A 102 -17.29 -1.08 19.42
CA VAL A 102 -17.18 -0.69 18.02
C VAL A 102 -15.71 -0.36 17.78
N LEU A 103 -14.98 -1.35 17.27
CA LEU A 103 -13.65 -1.14 16.69
C LEU A 103 -13.69 0.11 15.80
N PRO A 104 -12.74 1.05 15.91
CA PRO A 104 -12.80 2.31 15.18
C PRO A 104 -12.96 2.00 13.68
N ALA A 105 -14.09 2.44 13.14
CA ALA A 105 -14.44 2.22 11.74
C ALA A 105 -13.28 2.68 10.86
N ALA A 106 -12.86 1.83 9.94
CA ALA A 106 -11.92 2.21 8.89
C ALA A 106 -12.40 3.52 8.27
N ARG A 107 -11.64 4.61 8.44
CA ARG A 107 -12.03 5.94 7.96
C ARG A 107 -12.01 5.90 6.43
N ARG A 108 -13.16 5.60 5.82
CA ARG A 108 -13.38 5.54 4.38
C ARG A 108 -13.20 6.94 3.81
N ARG A 109 -12.35 7.11 2.80
CA ARG A 109 -12.06 8.42 2.24
C ARG A 109 -13.06 8.74 1.13
N PHE A 110 -14.32 8.97 1.50
CA PHE A 110 -15.43 9.18 0.56
C PHE A 110 -15.18 10.30 -0.46
N TRP A 111 -14.40 11.33 -0.08
CA TRP A 111 -13.97 12.41 -0.98
C TRP A 111 -13.24 11.95 -2.24
N VAL A 112 -12.66 10.74 -2.24
CA VAL A 112 -11.98 10.17 -3.40
C VAL A 112 -12.97 9.76 -4.49
N LEU A 113 -14.20 9.41 -4.15
CA LEU A 113 -15.24 9.00 -5.11
C LEU A 113 -15.64 10.13 -6.07
N PRO A 114 -16.09 11.32 -5.61
CA PRO A 114 -16.43 12.41 -6.52
C PRO A 114 -15.19 12.88 -7.29
N PHE A 115 -14.01 12.87 -6.68
CA PHE A 115 -12.77 13.22 -7.36
C PHE A 115 -12.43 12.25 -8.51
N GLY A 116 -12.50 10.94 -8.26
CA GLY A 116 -12.28 9.91 -9.27
C GLY A 116 -13.31 9.96 -10.39
N LEU A 117 -14.57 10.26 -10.06
CA LEU A 117 -15.63 10.47 -11.05
C LEU A 117 -15.32 11.67 -11.95
N VAL A 118 -15.01 12.83 -11.37
CA VAL A 118 -14.68 14.04 -12.13
C VAL A 118 -13.47 13.79 -13.03
N LEU A 119 -12.45 13.11 -12.52
CA LEU A 119 -11.25 12.76 -13.29
C LEU A 119 -11.60 11.85 -14.49
N LEU A 120 -12.47 10.86 -14.27
CA LEU A 120 -12.95 9.96 -15.33
C LEU A 120 -13.78 10.71 -16.38
N LEU A 121 -14.66 11.62 -15.97
CA LEU A 121 -15.43 12.46 -16.88
C LEU A 121 -14.54 13.42 -17.67
N LEU A 122 -13.52 14.01 -17.03
CA LEU A 122 -12.58 14.89 -17.71
C LEU A 122 -11.77 14.11 -18.76
N ALA A 123 -11.31 12.90 -18.43
CA ALA A 123 -10.66 12.01 -19.39
C ALA A 123 -11.59 11.66 -20.56
N TYR A 124 -12.86 11.37 -20.26
CA TYR A 124 -13.89 11.12 -21.27
C TYR A 124 -14.06 12.33 -22.22
N CYS A 125 -14.30 13.52 -21.68
CA CYS A 125 -14.47 14.74 -22.46
C CYS A 125 -13.21 15.06 -23.28
N ALA A 126 -12.01 14.91 -22.70
CA ALA A 126 -10.77 15.15 -23.43
C ALA A 126 -10.62 14.19 -24.63
N VAL A 127 -10.87 12.90 -24.42
CA VAL A 127 -10.71 11.88 -25.46
C VAL A 127 -11.77 12.00 -26.55
N VAL A 128 -13.04 12.20 -26.18
CA VAL A 128 -14.18 12.18 -27.11
C VAL A 128 -14.46 13.55 -27.72
N LEU A 129 -14.45 14.63 -26.93
CA LEU A 129 -14.87 15.96 -27.41
C LEU A 129 -13.72 16.81 -27.95
N TRP A 130 -12.50 16.64 -27.42
CA TRP A 130 -11.35 17.48 -27.83
C TRP A 130 -10.39 16.78 -28.78
N LEU A 131 -9.96 15.57 -28.45
CA LEU A 131 -8.88 14.90 -29.17
C LEU A 131 -9.36 13.90 -30.23
N ASP A 132 -10.65 13.51 -30.21
CA ASP A 132 -11.25 12.45 -31.04
C ASP A 132 -10.34 11.21 -31.14
N LEU A 133 -9.84 10.79 -29.98
CA LEU A 133 -8.84 9.74 -29.87
C LEU A 133 -9.51 8.35 -30.03
N PRO A 134 -8.82 7.36 -30.59
CA PRO A 134 -9.38 6.03 -30.80
C PRO A 134 -9.83 5.35 -29.49
N LEU A 135 -10.92 4.58 -29.59
CA LEU A 135 -11.68 3.95 -28.49
C LEU A 135 -10.86 3.16 -27.46
N TRP A 136 -9.71 2.60 -27.84
CA TRP A 136 -8.84 1.87 -26.91
C TRP A 136 -8.26 2.76 -25.80
N VAL A 137 -7.97 4.03 -26.09
CA VAL A 137 -7.48 4.98 -25.07
C VAL A 137 -8.56 5.24 -24.03
N LEU A 138 -9.81 5.39 -24.49
CA LEU A 138 -10.96 5.59 -23.61
C LEU A 138 -11.17 4.40 -22.69
N ARG A 139 -11.08 3.17 -23.23
CA ARG A 139 -11.19 1.93 -22.44
C ARG A 139 -10.09 1.79 -21.41
N LEU A 140 -8.85 2.17 -21.75
CA LEU A 140 -7.75 2.12 -20.81
C LEU A 140 -7.95 3.13 -19.67
N ALA A 141 -8.39 4.35 -19.99
CA ALA A 141 -8.71 5.38 -18.98
C ALA A 141 -9.87 4.95 -18.07
N SER A 142 -10.93 4.36 -18.65
CA SER A 142 -12.10 3.87 -17.91
C SER A 142 -11.82 2.65 -17.02
N ILE A 143 -10.69 1.98 -17.21
CA ILE A 143 -10.22 0.92 -16.33
C ILE A 143 -9.22 1.49 -15.31
N ALA A 144 -8.22 2.26 -15.75
CA ALA A 144 -7.15 2.75 -14.90
C ALA A 144 -7.64 3.75 -13.82
N ILE A 145 -8.51 4.69 -14.17
CA ILE A 145 -8.96 5.72 -13.23
C ILE A 145 -9.81 5.12 -12.09
N PRO A 146 -10.83 4.29 -12.35
CA PRO A 146 -11.60 3.64 -11.29
C PRO A 146 -10.74 2.70 -10.44
N PHE A 147 -9.77 2.00 -11.05
CA PHE A 147 -8.83 1.16 -10.32
C PHE A 147 -8.04 1.93 -9.26
N VAL A 148 -7.41 3.04 -9.66
CA VAL A 148 -6.64 3.90 -8.75
C VAL A 148 -7.56 4.52 -7.69
N THR A 149 -8.76 4.95 -8.10
CA THR A 149 -9.78 5.49 -7.19
C THR A 149 -10.16 4.46 -6.12
N GLY A 150 -10.39 3.21 -6.50
CA GLY A 150 -10.69 2.10 -5.59
C GLY A 150 -9.52 1.77 -4.66
N ALA A 151 -8.28 1.85 -5.14
CA ALA A 151 -7.09 1.61 -4.31
C ALA A 151 -6.90 2.68 -3.22
N ILE A 152 -7.24 3.94 -3.50
CA ILE A 152 -7.10 5.08 -2.56
C ILE A 152 -8.32 5.20 -1.62
N TYR A 153 -9.47 4.66 -2.00
CA TYR A 153 -10.73 4.76 -1.26
C TYR A 153 -10.65 4.24 0.19
N PHE A 154 -9.87 3.19 0.45
CA PHE A 154 -9.65 2.69 1.81
C PHE A 154 -8.50 3.36 2.56
N GLY A 155 -8.74 3.70 3.83
CA GLY A 155 -7.74 4.24 4.74
C GLY A 155 -6.76 3.21 5.32
N ILE A 156 -6.16 3.53 6.46
CA ILE A 156 -5.03 2.80 7.08
C ILE A 156 -5.37 1.33 7.44
N ARG A 157 -6.65 1.00 7.68
CA ARG A 157 -7.12 -0.37 7.96
C ARG A 157 -8.22 -0.77 6.99
N PRO A 158 -7.89 -1.22 5.77
CA PRO A 158 -8.90 -1.55 4.77
C PRO A 158 -9.65 -2.82 5.18
N ARG A 159 -10.99 -2.76 5.21
CA ARG A 159 -11.88 -3.91 5.36
C ARG A 159 -12.92 -3.86 4.25
N LEU A 160 -12.91 -4.89 3.40
CA LEU A 160 -13.92 -5.07 2.36
C LEU A 160 -15.21 -5.57 3.00
N ILE A 161 -16.31 -4.85 2.83
CA ILE A 161 -17.65 -5.23 3.27
C ILE A 161 -18.56 -5.27 2.04
N ALA A 162 -19.69 -5.99 2.07
CA ALA A 162 -20.66 -6.02 0.98
C ALA A 162 -21.12 -4.61 0.53
N PHE A 163 -21.12 -3.64 1.44
CA PHE A 163 -21.38 -2.23 1.13
C PHE A 163 -20.39 -1.65 0.10
N ASP A 164 -19.12 -2.06 0.10
CA ASP A 164 -18.10 -1.61 -0.87
C ASP A 164 -18.39 -2.07 -2.29
N LEU A 165 -18.95 -3.26 -2.44
CA LEU A 165 -19.43 -3.74 -3.74
C LEU A 165 -20.59 -2.86 -4.22
N GLY A 166 -21.51 -2.48 -3.33
CA GLY A 166 -22.57 -1.52 -3.63
C GLY A 166 -22.03 -0.16 -4.08
N VAL A 167 -20.97 0.35 -3.43
CA VAL A 167 -20.31 1.60 -3.81
C VAL A 167 -19.70 1.52 -5.22
N ALA A 168 -19.02 0.41 -5.56
CA ALA A 168 -18.45 0.24 -6.90
C ALA A 168 -19.53 0.17 -7.99
N ILE A 169 -20.63 -0.53 -7.73
CA ILE A 169 -21.76 -0.62 -8.66
C ILE A 169 -22.42 0.75 -8.83
N ALA A 170 -22.70 1.46 -7.73
CA ALA A 170 -23.28 2.80 -7.77
C ALA A 170 -22.39 3.79 -8.53
N PHE A 171 -21.07 3.74 -8.29
CA PHE A 171 -20.10 4.56 -9.02
C PHE A 171 -20.13 4.29 -10.53
N ALA A 172 -20.15 3.02 -10.94
CA ALA A 172 -20.19 2.66 -12.36
C ALA A 172 -21.49 3.11 -13.03
N ILE A 173 -22.64 2.85 -12.41
CA ILE A 173 -23.96 3.28 -12.93
C ILE A 173 -23.99 4.81 -13.06
N PHE A 174 -23.58 5.53 -12.02
CA PHE A 174 -23.58 6.99 -12.03
C PHE A 174 -22.63 7.54 -13.09
N SER A 175 -21.44 6.96 -13.24
CA SER A 175 -20.48 7.35 -14.28
C SER A 175 -21.05 7.19 -15.69
N VAL A 176 -21.60 6.01 -16.02
CA VAL A 176 -22.15 5.73 -17.36
C VAL A 176 -23.38 6.59 -17.65
N ALA A 177 -24.27 6.75 -16.66
CA ALA A 177 -25.41 7.65 -16.79
C ALA A 177 -24.96 9.09 -17.07
N THR A 178 -23.92 9.57 -16.39
CA THR A 178 -23.41 10.93 -16.61
C THR A 178 -22.72 11.09 -17.96
N MET A 179 -21.97 10.08 -18.43
CA MET A 179 -21.37 10.09 -19.77
C MET A 179 -22.43 10.13 -20.88
N ASN A 180 -23.49 9.33 -20.76
CA ASN A 180 -24.61 9.35 -21.70
C ASN A 180 -25.37 10.67 -21.64
N ALA A 181 -25.54 11.25 -20.45
CA ALA A 181 -26.16 12.56 -20.28
C ALA A 181 -25.35 13.69 -20.95
N LEU A 182 -24.02 13.65 -20.85
CA LEU A 182 -23.13 14.58 -21.53
C LEU A 182 -23.28 14.52 -23.06
N LEU A 183 -23.39 13.31 -23.63
CA LEU A 183 -23.63 13.13 -25.06
C LEU A 183 -25.01 13.58 -25.50
N GLY A 184 -26.05 13.28 -24.71
CA GLY A 184 -27.39 13.76 -25.00
C GLY A 184 -27.48 15.29 -25.02
N TRP A 185 -26.72 15.96 -24.13
CA TRP A 185 -26.60 17.41 -24.14
C TRP A 185 -25.87 17.92 -25.39
N HIS A 186 -24.69 17.37 -25.70
CA HIS A 186 -23.84 17.90 -26.75
C HIS A 186 -24.40 17.63 -28.16
N ASP A 187 -24.90 16.41 -28.40
CA ASP A 187 -25.24 15.93 -29.74
C ASP A 187 -26.75 15.73 -29.97
N ASN A 188 -27.61 16.08 -29.00
CA ASN A 188 -29.07 15.86 -29.05
C ASN A 188 -29.48 14.39 -29.34
N ILE A 189 -28.63 13.43 -28.95
CA ILE A 189 -28.87 11.99 -29.08
C ILE A 189 -29.71 11.52 -27.88
N PRO A 190 -30.62 10.53 -28.04
CA PRO A 190 -31.36 9.97 -26.91
C PRO A 190 -30.43 9.49 -25.78
N LEU A 191 -30.76 9.90 -24.55
CA LEU A 191 -30.00 9.63 -23.31
C LEU A 191 -29.83 8.13 -22.99
N LEU A 192 -30.76 7.30 -23.46
CA LEU A 192 -30.81 5.87 -23.15
C LEU A 192 -30.48 5.04 -24.40
N PRO A 193 -29.78 3.91 -24.23
CA PRO A 193 -29.43 3.03 -25.34
C PRO A 193 -30.69 2.48 -26.01
N GLN A 194 -30.70 2.56 -27.34
CA GLN A 194 -31.82 2.14 -28.17
C GLN A 194 -31.62 0.67 -28.58
N GLY A 195 -32.54 -0.18 -28.14
CA GLY A 195 -32.55 -1.60 -28.45
C GLY A 195 -31.69 -2.48 -27.52
N PRO A 196 -31.90 -3.81 -27.57
CA PRO A 196 -31.31 -4.75 -26.61
C PRO A 196 -29.80 -4.92 -26.76
N ALA A 197 -29.24 -4.74 -27.96
CA ALA A 197 -27.81 -4.86 -28.20
C ALA A 197 -27.03 -3.72 -27.51
N ALA A 198 -27.49 -2.47 -27.66
CA ALA A 198 -26.87 -1.30 -27.05
C ALA A 198 -26.93 -1.35 -25.50
N TRP A 199 -28.03 -1.86 -24.95
CA TRP A 199 -28.15 -2.12 -23.51
C TRP A 199 -27.09 -3.10 -23.01
N ARG A 200 -26.86 -4.18 -23.75
CA ARG A 200 -25.84 -5.18 -23.40
C ARG A 200 -24.43 -4.59 -23.42
N GLU A 201 -24.10 -3.80 -24.43
CA GLU A 201 -22.79 -3.13 -24.53
C GLU A 201 -22.58 -2.13 -23.39
N THR A 202 -23.61 -1.33 -23.08
CA THR A 202 -23.59 -0.36 -21.97
C THR A 202 -23.42 -1.05 -20.62
N ALA A 203 -24.12 -2.18 -20.41
CA ALA A 203 -24.00 -2.98 -19.21
C ALA A 203 -22.60 -3.60 -19.05
N PHE A 204 -22.00 -4.13 -20.11
CA PHE A 204 -20.62 -4.64 -20.07
C PHE A 204 -19.61 -3.53 -19.78
N TYR A 205 -19.82 -2.35 -20.35
CA TYR A 205 -18.98 -1.19 -20.06
C TYR A 205 -19.08 -0.77 -18.60
N ALA A 206 -20.30 -0.64 -18.05
CA ALA A 206 -20.51 -0.37 -16.62
C ALA A 206 -19.89 -1.44 -15.72
N LEU A 207 -20.06 -2.73 -16.08
CA LEU A 207 -19.48 -3.84 -15.32
C LEU A 207 -17.95 -3.79 -15.31
N SER A 208 -17.33 -3.39 -16.41
CA SER A 208 -15.86 -3.22 -16.48
C SER A 208 -15.36 -2.12 -15.52
N ILE A 209 -16.09 -0.99 -15.43
CA ILE A 209 -15.77 0.12 -14.50
C ILE A 209 -15.92 -0.36 -13.06
N ALA A 210 -17.03 -1.04 -12.74
CA ALA A 210 -17.29 -1.57 -11.40
C ALA A 210 -16.23 -2.60 -10.98
N ALA A 211 -15.91 -3.55 -11.87
CA ALA A 211 -14.91 -4.58 -11.64
C ALA A 211 -13.51 -3.99 -11.44
N SER A 212 -13.16 -2.96 -12.22
CA SER A 212 -11.87 -2.28 -12.08
C SER A 212 -11.74 -1.57 -10.73
N MET A 213 -12.76 -0.81 -10.32
CA MET A 213 -12.80 -0.16 -9.02
C MET A 213 -12.75 -1.17 -7.87
N PHE A 214 -13.51 -2.25 -7.99
CA PHE A 214 -13.50 -3.35 -7.03
C PHE A 214 -12.14 -4.04 -6.94
N SER A 215 -11.45 -4.21 -8.06
CA SER A 215 -10.09 -4.76 -8.11
C SER A 215 -9.09 -3.86 -7.39
N GLY A 216 -9.15 -2.54 -7.59
CA GLY A 216 -8.31 -1.59 -6.85
C GLY A 216 -8.55 -1.64 -5.34
N MET A 217 -9.82 -1.75 -4.93
CA MET A 217 -10.23 -1.97 -3.54
C MET A 217 -9.66 -3.27 -2.96
N LEU A 218 -9.74 -4.37 -3.70
CA LEU A 218 -9.21 -5.66 -3.30
C LEU A 218 -7.67 -5.64 -3.18
N LEU A 219 -6.99 -5.00 -4.13
CA LEU A 219 -5.54 -4.81 -4.10
C LEU A 219 -5.10 -4.09 -2.82
N ARG A 220 -5.84 -3.06 -2.39
CA ARG A 220 -5.50 -2.33 -1.16
C ARG A 220 -5.65 -3.20 0.09
N VAL A 221 -6.68 -4.04 0.13
CA VAL A 221 -6.89 -5.00 1.23
C VAL A 221 -5.79 -6.06 1.24
N THR A 222 -5.42 -6.62 0.09
CA THR A 222 -4.35 -7.62 0.01
C THR A 222 -3.00 -7.01 0.40
N GLN A 223 -2.69 -5.81 -0.07
CA GLN A 223 -1.48 -5.08 0.34
C GLN A 223 -1.43 -4.85 1.86
N ALA A 224 -2.52 -4.41 2.48
CA ALA A 224 -2.57 -4.20 3.92
C ALA A 224 -2.49 -5.52 4.71
N ALA A 225 -3.09 -6.60 4.20
CA ALA A 225 -2.97 -7.93 4.79
C ALA A 225 -1.53 -8.46 4.70
N LEU A 226 -0.85 -8.25 3.57
CA LEU A 226 0.55 -8.61 3.38
C LEU A 226 1.48 -7.75 4.27
N ALA A 227 1.21 -6.45 4.38
CA ALA A 227 1.95 -5.53 5.24
C ALA A 227 1.79 -5.89 6.72
N ALA A 228 0.57 -6.19 7.16
CA ALA A 228 0.31 -6.67 8.51
C ALA A 228 0.97 -8.02 8.81
N ARG A 229 1.19 -8.86 7.79
CA ARG A 229 1.95 -10.11 7.88
C ARG A 229 3.47 -9.94 7.76
N GLY A 230 3.98 -8.71 7.66
CA GLY A 230 5.42 -8.43 7.57
C GLY A 230 6.07 -8.83 6.24
N LEU A 231 5.29 -9.20 5.21
CA LEU A 231 5.80 -9.69 3.92
C LEU A 231 6.31 -8.58 2.99
N VAL A 232 6.10 -7.31 3.36
CA VAL A 232 6.47 -6.14 2.54
C VAL A 232 7.89 -5.64 2.85
N SER A 233 8.47 -6.05 3.98
CA SER A 233 9.89 -5.84 4.27
C SER A 233 10.70 -7.02 3.71
N LEU A 234 11.38 -6.82 2.57
CA LEU A 234 12.39 -7.75 2.03
C LEU A 234 13.33 -8.37 3.09
N PRO A 235 13.80 -7.66 4.15
CA PRO A 235 14.64 -8.28 5.17
C PRO A 235 13.91 -9.27 6.10
N GLU A 236 12.64 -9.05 6.43
CA GLU A 236 11.81 -9.99 7.21
C GLU A 236 11.42 -11.19 6.36
N LEU A 237 11.08 -10.96 5.08
CA LEU A 237 10.83 -12.03 4.13
C LEU A 237 12.07 -12.94 3.98
N ARG A 238 13.26 -12.34 3.91
CA ARG A 238 14.53 -13.07 3.85
C ARG A 238 14.79 -13.87 5.14
N LYS A 239 14.55 -13.30 6.32
CA LYS A 239 14.65 -14.02 7.61
C LYS A 239 13.62 -15.15 7.71
N GLY A 240 12.39 -14.90 7.27
CA GLY A 240 11.31 -15.88 7.22
C GLY A 240 11.60 -17.03 6.25
N LEU A 241 12.11 -16.73 5.05
CA LEU A 241 12.53 -17.76 4.08
C LEU A 241 13.74 -18.56 4.56
N LEU A 242 14.69 -17.94 5.24
CA LEU A 242 15.84 -18.65 5.85
C LEU A 242 15.40 -19.51 7.04
N ALA A 243 14.43 -19.06 7.85
CA ALA A 243 13.85 -19.86 8.93
C ALA A 243 12.97 -21.02 8.42
N VAL A 244 12.31 -20.85 7.27
CA VAL A 244 11.44 -21.85 6.65
C VAL A 244 12.22 -22.82 5.75
N HIS A 245 13.43 -22.48 5.30
CA HIS A 245 14.29 -23.35 4.48
C HIS A 245 14.63 -24.70 5.14
N GLY A 246 14.36 -24.87 6.44
CA GLY A 246 14.50 -26.15 7.15
C GLY A 246 13.23 -27.02 7.27
N LYS A 247 12.02 -26.47 7.11
CA LYS A 247 10.75 -27.19 7.37
C LYS A 247 9.56 -26.57 6.63
N VAL A 248 9.53 -26.58 5.30
CA VAL A 248 8.25 -26.41 4.58
C VAL A 248 7.59 -27.79 4.48
N PRO A 249 6.53 -28.08 5.25
CA PRO A 249 5.80 -29.35 5.08
C PRO A 249 5.19 -29.37 3.68
N MET A 250 5.39 -30.46 2.95
CA MET A 250 4.99 -30.59 1.54
C MET A 250 3.48 -30.37 1.31
N GLU A 251 2.68 -30.45 2.38
CA GLU A 251 1.24 -30.16 2.38
C GLU A 251 0.90 -28.67 2.14
N THR A 252 1.70 -27.71 2.64
CA THR A 252 1.40 -26.28 2.42
C THR A 252 1.72 -25.85 0.99
N LEU A 253 2.74 -26.43 0.35
CA LEU A 253 3.01 -26.19 -1.07
C LEU A 253 1.86 -26.69 -1.95
N LYS A 254 1.37 -27.92 -1.71
CA LYS A 254 0.21 -28.46 -2.42
C LYS A 254 -1.05 -27.64 -2.20
N THR A 255 -1.25 -27.09 -1.00
CA THR A 255 -2.43 -26.25 -0.70
C THR A 255 -2.38 -24.92 -1.46
N ILE A 256 -1.20 -24.31 -1.60
CA ILE A 256 -1.02 -23.07 -2.38
C ILE A 256 -1.18 -23.35 -3.88
N GLU A 257 -0.59 -24.44 -4.38
CA GLU A 257 -0.72 -24.83 -5.79
C GLU A 257 -2.19 -25.13 -6.16
N THR A 258 -2.91 -25.87 -5.31
CA THR A 258 -4.32 -26.19 -5.53
C THR A 258 -5.23 -24.97 -5.45
N THR A 259 -4.95 -24.01 -4.56
CA THR A 259 -5.73 -22.75 -4.51
C THR A 259 -5.48 -21.87 -5.74
N ILE A 260 -4.23 -21.77 -6.20
CA ILE A 260 -3.92 -21.04 -7.44
C ILE A 260 -4.59 -21.71 -8.64
N LEU A 261 -4.53 -23.04 -8.73
CA LEU A 261 -5.19 -23.81 -9.79
C LEU A 261 -6.71 -23.62 -9.76
N MET A 262 -7.35 -23.72 -8.60
CA MET A 262 -8.80 -23.50 -8.43
C MET A 262 -9.23 -22.08 -8.81
N VAL A 263 -8.46 -21.06 -8.44
CA VAL A 263 -8.77 -19.67 -8.81
C VAL A 263 -8.62 -19.48 -10.32
N SER A 264 -7.58 -20.05 -10.93
CA SER A 264 -7.36 -19.97 -12.37
C SER A 264 -8.44 -20.69 -13.20
N THR A 265 -8.93 -21.84 -12.72
CA THR A 265 -10.00 -22.60 -13.39
C THR A 265 -11.33 -21.91 -13.25
N VAL A 266 -11.66 -21.32 -12.10
CA VAL A 266 -12.88 -20.52 -11.92
C VAL A 266 -12.86 -19.29 -12.82
N ILE A 267 -11.74 -18.56 -12.88
CA ILE A 267 -11.60 -17.41 -13.79
C ILE A 267 -11.76 -17.84 -15.26
N SER A 268 -11.13 -18.95 -15.65
CA SER A 268 -11.24 -19.49 -17.02
C SER A 268 -12.64 -20.00 -17.34
N ALA A 269 -13.33 -20.61 -16.38
CA ALA A 269 -14.70 -21.09 -16.54
C ALA A 269 -15.69 -19.93 -16.68
N ILE A 270 -15.52 -18.86 -15.90
CA ILE A 270 -16.33 -17.64 -16.03
C ILE A 270 -16.06 -16.97 -17.38
N ALA A 271 -14.79 -16.86 -17.79
CA ALA A 271 -14.43 -16.32 -19.10
C ALA A 271 -15.00 -17.17 -20.26
N GLY A 272 -14.94 -18.50 -20.13
CA GLY A 272 -15.50 -19.45 -21.10
C GLY A 272 -17.02 -19.41 -21.17
N LEU A 273 -17.70 -19.23 -20.04
CA LEU A 273 -19.16 -19.08 -19.98
C LEU A 273 -19.61 -17.76 -20.60
N VAL A 274 -18.88 -16.67 -20.35
CA VAL A 274 -19.11 -15.38 -21.01
C VAL A 274 -18.86 -15.50 -22.52
N ALA A 275 -17.79 -16.16 -22.95
CA ALA A 275 -17.50 -16.39 -24.36
C ALA A 275 -18.52 -17.32 -25.04
N GLY A 276 -19.02 -18.36 -24.35
CA GLY A 276 -20.03 -19.27 -24.86
C GLY A 276 -21.41 -18.62 -25.03
N ILE A 277 -21.80 -17.72 -24.11
CA ILE A 277 -23.02 -16.91 -24.25
C ILE A 277 -22.89 -15.91 -25.40
N LEU A 278 -21.67 -15.45 -25.71
CA LEU A 278 -21.38 -14.51 -26.81
C LEU A 278 -21.12 -15.21 -28.16
N GLY A 279 -20.82 -16.51 -28.15
CA GLY A 279 -20.43 -17.31 -29.31
C GLY A 279 -21.57 -17.97 -30.07
N VAL A 280 -22.83 -17.74 -29.69
CA VAL A 280 -23.99 -18.15 -30.49
C VAL A 280 -24.37 -17.02 -31.45
N LYS A 281 -23.75 -17.07 -32.63
CA LYS A 281 -24.33 -16.58 -33.88
C LYS A 281 -24.26 -17.72 -34.89
#